data_AF-A0A2T2NH27-F1
#
_entry.id   AF-A0A2T2NH27-F1
#
_cell.length_a   1.000
_cell.length_b   1.000
_cell.length_c   1.000
_cell.angle_alpha   90.00
_cell.angle_beta   90.00
_cell.angle_gamma   90.00
#
_symmetry.space_group_name_H-M   'P 1'
#
loop_
_entity.id
_entity.type
_entity.pdbx_description
1 polymer ?
#
loop_
_entity_poly.entity_id
_entity_poly.type
_entity_poly.pdbx_seq_one_letter_code
_entity_poly.pdbx_strand_id
1 'polypeptide(L)'
;MFSSSTFSTTIPAALPSPQRSPPPQSKPRVRQQHRVQTRTQTDEVIGYVLANKKIFKCPQKPCAELKFGRLADLRRHHDQAHARNRLQFFCPYDGCPRSNAIGGGQGRSFGTRKDKRDEHVKNVHEKDRHSDRFSPDEESY
;
A
#
# COMPACT_ATOMS: atom_id res chain seq x y z
N MET A 1 31.71 15.13 -43.20
CA MET A 1 30.63 16.13 -43.39
C MET A 1 29.51 15.76 -42.42
N PHE A 2 29.40 16.43 -41.27
CA PHE A 2 28.40 16.10 -40.26
C PHE A 2 27.29 17.17 -40.28
N SER A 3 26.13 16.81 -40.83
CA SER A 3 24.96 17.67 -40.91
C SER A 3 24.27 17.74 -39.55
N SER A 4 24.18 18.95 -39.00
CA SER A 4 23.48 19.21 -37.73
C SER A 4 22.04 19.60 -38.02
N SER A 5 21.08 18.79 -37.57
CA SER A 5 19.64 19.09 -37.66
C SER A 5 19.15 19.70 -36.35
N THR A 6 18.57 20.89 -36.41
CA THR A 6 17.93 21.57 -35.28
C THR A 6 16.42 21.29 -35.28
N PHE A 7 15.88 20.82 -34.16
CA PHE A 7 14.45 20.65 -33.99
C PHE A 7 13.89 21.78 -33.10
N SER A 8 12.97 22.56 -33.65
CA SER A 8 12.19 23.56 -32.91
C SER A 8 11.08 22.88 -32.12
N THR A 9 11.04 23.10 -30.81
CA THR A 9 10.00 22.55 -29.92
C THR A 9 8.99 23.65 -29.61
N THR A 10 7.78 23.52 -30.16
CA THR A 10 6.63 24.38 -29.84
C THR A 10 5.99 23.90 -28.53
N ILE A 11 5.87 24.79 -27.54
CA ILE A 11 5.23 24.51 -26.25
C ILE A 11 3.72 24.72 -26.37
N PRO A 12 2.86 23.72 -26.11
CA PRO A 12 1.41 23.91 -26.09
C PRO A 12 0.94 24.61 -24.81
N ALA A 13 -0.11 25.42 -24.98
CA ALA A 13 -0.73 26.28 -23.97
C ALA A 13 -1.36 25.48 -22.80
N ALA A 14 -1.26 26.07 -21.61
CA ALA A 14 -1.73 25.51 -20.34
C ALA A 14 -3.25 25.38 -20.28
N LEU A 15 -3.74 24.19 -19.91
CA LEU A 15 -5.15 23.89 -19.67
C LEU A 15 -5.65 24.52 -18.35
N PRO A 16 -6.94 24.93 -18.28
CA PRO A 16 -7.55 25.48 -17.08
C PRO A 16 -7.67 24.44 -15.95
N SER A 17 -7.41 24.90 -14.73
CA SER A 17 -7.43 24.07 -13.52
C SER A 17 -8.86 23.66 -13.12
N PRO A 18 -9.11 22.38 -12.75
CA PRO A 18 -10.43 21.95 -12.28
C PRO A 18 -10.72 22.52 -10.89
N GLN A 19 -11.91 23.13 -10.75
CA GLN A 19 -12.44 23.60 -9.48
C GLN A 19 -12.70 22.42 -8.53
N ARG A 20 -12.13 22.48 -7.34
CA ARG A 20 -12.30 21.47 -6.28
C ARG A 20 -13.63 21.68 -5.57
N SER A 21 -14.52 20.71 -5.66
CA SER A 21 -15.73 20.65 -4.84
C SER A 21 -15.39 20.53 -3.34
N PRO A 22 -16.23 21.07 -2.44
CA PRO A 22 -16.02 20.98 -1.01
C PRO A 22 -16.18 19.53 -0.49
N PRO A 23 -15.46 19.14 0.57
CA PRO A 23 -15.54 17.80 1.13
C PRO A 23 -16.88 17.57 1.86
N PRO A 24 -17.44 16.35 1.79
CA PRO A 24 -18.64 16.00 2.53
C PRO A 24 -18.36 15.96 4.05
N GLN A 25 -19.30 16.51 4.82
CA GLN A 25 -19.26 16.57 6.27
C GLN A 25 -19.24 15.15 6.86
N SER A 26 -18.21 14.85 7.64
CA SER A 26 -17.99 13.53 8.24
C SER A 26 -18.88 13.34 9.48
N LYS A 27 -19.64 12.23 9.49
CA LYS A 27 -20.45 11.79 10.64
C LYS A 27 -19.57 11.53 11.88
N PRO A 28 -20.11 11.70 13.11
CA PRO A 28 -19.38 11.45 14.34
C PRO A 28 -18.93 10.00 14.42
N ARG A 29 -17.60 9.81 14.41
CA ARG A 29 -16.94 8.52 14.47
C ARG A 29 -17.07 7.95 15.88
N VAL A 30 -17.93 6.97 16.05
CA VAL A 30 -18.01 6.15 17.28
C VAL A 30 -16.62 5.57 17.54
N ARG A 31 -16.02 6.01 18.65
CA ARG A 31 -14.67 5.63 19.07
C ARG A 31 -14.73 4.21 19.59
N GLN A 32 -14.65 3.22 18.69
CA GLN A 32 -14.42 1.82 19.06
C GLN A 32 -13.14 1.77 19.88
N GLN A 33 -13.30 1.57 21.18
CA GLN A 33 -12.21 1.38 22.12
C GLN A 33 -11.51 0.08 21.72
N HIS A 34 -10.37 0.21 21.06
CA HIS A 34 -9.51 -0.93 20.78
C HIS A 34 -9.04 -1.48 22.12
N ARG A 35 -9.61 -2.65 22.47
CA ARG A 35 -9.19 -3.51 23.58
C ARG A 35 -7.67 -3.64 23.52
N VAL A 36 -6.98 -3.02 24.48
CA VAL A 36 -5.53 -3.05 24.63
C VAL A 36 -5.15 -4.49 24.94
N GLN A 37 -4.75 -5.24 23.92
CA GLN A 37 -4.16 -6.56 24.11
C GLN A 37 -2.77 -6.33 24.67
N THR A 38 -2.62 -6.48 25.99
CA THR A 38 -1.33 -6.58 26.67
C THR A 38 -0.69 -7.91 26.30
N ARG A 39 -0.20 -8.03 25.07
CA ARG A 39 0.79 -9.05 24.73
C ARG A 39 2.01 -8.75 25.59
N THR A 40 2.52 -9.76 26.26
CA THR A 40 3.86 -9.82 26.85
C THR A 40 4.88 -9.58 25.73
N GLN A 41 5.05 -8.33 25.33
CA GLN A 41 6.07 -7.92 24.38
C GLN A 41 7.37 -7.96 25.15
N THR A 42 8.13 -9.03 24.94
CA THR A 42 9.57 -8.98 25.18
C THR A 42 10.09 -7.74 24.45
N ASP A 43 10.85 -6.90 25.15
CA ASP A 43 11.45 -5.69 24.58
C ASP A 43 12.50 -6.06 23.52
N GLU A 44 12.03 -6.46 22.34
CA GLU A 44 12.87 -6.77 21.20
C GLU A 44 13.34 -5.46 20.55
N VAL A 45 14.66 -5.33 20.39
CA VAL A 45 15.26 -4.16 19.77
C VAL A 45 14.96 -4.15 18.26
N ILE A 46 14.02 -3.30 17.85
CA ILE A 46 13.65 -3.10 16.43
C ILE A 46 14.77 -2.34 15.68
N GLY A 47 15.48 -1.44 16.35
CA GLY A 47 16.68 -0.77 15.82
C GLY A 47 17.17 0.42 16.61
N TYR A 48 18.19 1.10 16.06
CA TYR A 48 18.92 2.17 16.73
C TYR A 48 18.51 3.55 16.23
N VAL A 49 18.39 4.50 17.16
CA VAL A 49 18.23 5.92 16.87
C VAL A 49 19.61 6.57 16.96
N LEU A 50 20.07 7.18 15.86
CA LEU A 50 21.35 7.89 15.86
C LEU A 50 21.23 9.26 16.56
N ALA A 51 22.32 9.73 17.15
CA ALA A 51 22.38 11.00 17.91
C ALA A 51 21.86 12.22 17.12
N ASN A 52 21.92 12.18 15.79
CA ASN A 52 21.37 13.22 14.90
C ASN A 52 19.82 13.26 14.89
N LYS A 53 19.13 12.42 15.68
CA LYS A 53 17.67 12.31 15.91
C LYS A 53 16.79 12.14 14.67
N LYS A 54 17.38 12.08 13.48
CA LYS A 54 16.68 12.04 12.18
C LYS A 54 16.95 10.76 11.38
N ILE A 55 17.88 9.93 11.84
CA ILE A 55 18.29 8.72 11.12
C ILE A 55 18.13 7.51 12.03
N PHE A 56 17.42 6.51 11.51
CA PHE A 56 17.17 5.23 12.15
C PHE A 56 17.94 4.13 11.42
N LYS A 57 18.47 3.16 12.15
CA LYS A 57 19.26 2.04 11.60
C LYS A 57 18.75 0.68 12.09
N CYS A 58 18.85 -0.31 11.21
CA CYS A 58 18.58 -1.71 11.54
C CYS A 58 19.78 -2.32 12.31
N PRO A 59 19.56 -3.14 13.36
CA PRO A 59 20.64 -3.72 14.15
C PRO A 59 21.29 -4.94 13.47
N GLN A 60 20.66 -5.48 12.41
CA GLN A 60 21.09 -6.70 11.75
C GLN A 60 22.21 -6.42 10.75
N LYS A 61 23.28 -7.24 10.77
CA LYS A 61 24.44 -7.16 9.87
C LYS A 61 24.08 -7.00 8.38
N PRO A 62 23.14 -7.77 7.79
CA PRO A 62 22.79 -7.61 6.36
C PRO A 62 22.11 -6.28 6.03
N CYS A 63 21.65 -5.54 7.04
CA CYS A 63 20.89 -4.29 6.88
C CYS A 63 21.62 -3.09 7.50
N ALA A 64 22.90 -3.25 7.87
CA ALA A 64 23.66 -2.24 8.60
C ALA A 64 23.88 -0.93 7.81
N GLU A 65 23.88 -1.02 6.47
CA GLU A 65 24.02 0.11 5.58
C GLU A 65 22.71 0.87 5.36
N LEU A 66 21.56 0.23 5.64
CA LEU A 66 20.25 0.85 5.46
C LEU A 66 19.99 1.92 6.53
N LYS A 67 19.67 3.12 6.05
CA LYS A 67 19.32 4.28 6.87
C LYS A 67 17.90 4.70 6.53
N PHE A 68 17.07 4.85 7.56
CA PHE A 68 15.70 5.30 7.40
C PHE A 68 15.57 6.72 7.93
N GLY A 69 14.87 7.58 7.19
CA GLY A 69 14.54 8.94 7.65
C GLY A 69 13.35 8.99 8.61
N ARG A 70 12.60 7.89 8.74
CA ARG A 70 11.41 7.80 9.61
C ARG A 70 11.39 6.47 10.37
N LEU A 71 10.97 6.51 11.63
CA LEU A 71 10.80 5.32 12.47
C LEU A 71 9.79 4.32 11.87
N ALA A 72 8.74 4.83 11.20
CA ALA A 72 7.75 4.01 10.53
C ALA A 72 8.36 3.12 9.43
N ASP A 73 9.35 3.65 8.69
CA ASP A 73 10.03 2.90 7.62
C ASP A 73 10.96 1.84 8.22
N LEU A 74 11.67 2.15 9.31
CA LEU A 74 12.45 1.15 10.05
C LEU A 74 11.56 0.02 10.58
N ARG A 75 10.42 0.35 11.20
CA ARG A 75 9.49 -0.67 11.71
C ARG A 75 8.96 -1.56 10.59
N ARG A 76 8.55 -0.96 9.47
CA ARG A 76 8.12 -1.69 8.27
C ARG A 76 9.23 -2.61 7.75
N HIS A 77 10.47 -2.12 7.72
CA HIS A 77 11.63 -2.92 7.32
C HIS A 77 11.82 -4.12 8.26
N HIS A 78 11.80 -3.89 9.58
CA HIS A 78 11.93 -4.96 10.57
C HIS A 78 10.83 -6.03 10.40
N ASP A 79 9.58 -5.61 10.24
CA ASP A 79 8.44 -6.53 10.06
C ASP A 79 8.54 -7.35 8.76
N GLN A 80 9.16 -6.79 7.72
CA GLN A 80 9.33 -7.46 6.42
C GLN A 80 10.58 -8.33 6.36
N ALA A 81 11.68 -7.90 6.97
CA ALA A 81 13.00 -8.49 6.82
C ALA A 81 13.46 -9.32 8.03
N HIS A 82 12.89 -9.10 9.21
CA HIS A 82 13.38 -9.70 10.46
C HIS A 82 12.29 -10.36 11.32
N ALA A 83 11.00 -10.15 11.03
CA ALA A 83 9.94 -10.89 11.70
C ALA A 83 10.15 -12.41 11.55
N ARG A 84 10.25 -13.11 12.70
CA ARG A 84 10.47 -14.57 12.78
C ARG A 84 9.29 -15.36 12.22
N ASN A 85 8.06 -14.88 12.43
CA ASN A 85 6.82 -15.52 11.97
C ASN A 85 6.13 -14.65 10.90
N ARG A 86 6.63 -14.70 9.67
CA ARG A 86 6.03 -13.95 8.55
C ARG A 86 4.77 -14.65 8.07
N LEU A 87 3.62 -14.15 8.51
CA LEU A 87 2.35 -14.49 7.86
C LEU A 87 2.42 -14.01 6.40
N GLN A 88 2.38 -14.95 5.47
CA GLN A 88 2.28 -14.64 4.05
C GLN A 88 0.82 -14.43 3.68
N PHE A 89 0.52 -13.29 3.07
CA PHE A 89 -0.81 -13.00 2.57
C PHE A 89 -0.95 -13.49 1.13
N PHE A 90 -1.96 -14.31 0.88
CA PHE A 90 -2.33 -14.80 -0.45
C PHE A 90 -3.67 -14.23 -0.88
N CYS A 91 -3.94 -14.23 -2.18
CA CYS A 91 -5.28 -13.91 -2.67
C CYS A 91 -6.27 -15.02 -2.24
N PRO A 92 -7.45 -14.68 -1.71
CA PRO A 92 -8.44 -15.67 -1.29
C PRO A 92 -9.26 -16.26 -2.44
N TYR A 93 -9.15 -15.75 -3.67
CA TYR A 93 -9.93 -16.23 -4.81
C TYR A 93 -9.27 -17.44 -5.48
N ASP A 94 -10.02 -18.53 -5.63
CA ASP A 94 -9.57 -19.74 -6.31
C ASP A 94 -9.27 -19.46 -7.80
N GLY A 95 -8.22 -20.10 -8.32
CA GLY A 95 -7.75 -19.88 -9.69
C GLY A 95 -7.02 -18.55 -9.91
N CYS A 96 -6.93 -17.67 -8.91
CA CYS A 96 -6.10 -16.48 -9.00
C CYS A 96 -4.61 -16.90 -9.02
N PRO A 97 -3.77 -16.36 -9.92
CA PRO A 97 -2.34 -16.68 -10.00
C PRO A 97 -1.54 -16.21 -8.76
N ARG A 98 -2.18 -15.53 -7.80
CA ARG A 98 -1.60 -15.12 -6.50
C ARG A 98 -2.28 -15.79 -5.30
N SER A 99 -3.14 -16.78 -5.54
CA SER A 99 -3.75 -17.60 -4.49
C SER A 99 -2.81 -18.75 -4.09
N ASN A 100 -3.10 -19.38 -2.95
CA ASN A 100 -2.42 -20.61 -2.48
C ASN A 100 -3.27 -21.88 -2.74
N ALA A 101 -4.37 -21.74 -3.49
CA ALA A 101 -5.33 -22.82 -3.71
C ALA A 101 -4.88 -23.76 -4.85
N ILE A 102 -5.41 -24.99 -4.86
CA ILE A 102 -5.20 -25.96 -5.93
C ILE A 102 -5.78 -25.38 -7.22
N GLY A 103 -4.92 -25.15 -8.23
CA GLY A 103 -5.29 -24.46 -9.48
C GLY A 103 -4.92 -22.97 -9.52
N GLY A 104 -4.53 -22.38 -8.39
CA GLY A 104 -3.79 -21.12 -8.36
C GLY A 104 -2.35 -21.39 -8.79
N GLY A 105 -1.86 -20.66 -9.80
CA GLY A 105 -0.46 -20.73 -10.19
C GLY A 105 0.45 -20.50 -8.98
N GLN A 106 1.68 -21.01 -9.03
CA GLN A 106 2.78 -20.82 -8.06
C GLN A 106 3.08 -19.34 -7.77
N GLY A 107 2.11 -18.65 -7.20
CA GLY A 107 2.03 -17.22 -7.15
C GLY A 107 2.93 -16.69 -6.07
N ARG A 108 3.69 -15.64 -6.37
CA ARG A 108 4.35 -14.87 -5.33
C ARG A 108 3.28 -14.30 -4.41
N SER A 109 3.34 -14.69 -3.13
CA SER A 109 2.50 -14.11 -2.08
C SER A 109 2.74 -12.60 -1.98
N PHE A 110 1.82 -11.88 -1.35
CA PHE A 110 1.98 -10.45 -1.06
C PHE A 110 2.99 -10.19 0.08
N GLY A 111 3.73 -11.21 0.51
CA GLY A 111 4.60 -11.16 1.68
C GLY A 111 3.79 -10.85 2.95
N THR A 112 4.34 -10.02 3.82
CA THR A 112 3.70 -9.63 5.10
C THR A 112 2.75 -8.43 4.96
N ARG A 113 2.48 -7.96 3.74
CA ARG A 113 1.70 -6.74 3.46
C ARG A 113 0.25 -7.05 3.12
N LYS A 114 -0.61 -7.03 4.15
CA LYS A 114 -2.07 -7.19 4.00
C LYS A 114 -2.68 -6.13 3.08
N ASP A 115 -2.21 -4.88 3.16
CA ASP A 115 -2.68 -3.76 2.33
C ASP A 115 -2.55 -4.06 0.83
N LYS A 116 -1.44 -4.68 0.43
CA LYS A 116 -1.19 -5.02 -0.97
C LYS A 116 -2.07 -6.13 -1.49
N ARG A 117 -2.39 -7.11 -0.63
CA ARG A 117 -3.39 -8.13 -0.95
C ARG A 117 -4.77 -7.51 -1.11
N ASP A 118 -5.20 -6.66 -0.18
CA ASP A 118 -6.54 -6.06 -0.20
C ASP A 118 -6.71 -5.14 -1.42
N GLU A 119 -5.68 -4.36 -1.75
CA GLU A 119 -5.64 -3.55 -2.97
C GLU A 119 -5.75 -4.41 -4.25
N HIS A 120 -5.07 -5.56 -4.29
CA HIS A 120 -5.21 -6.51 -5.38
C HIS A 120 -6.64 -7.07 -5.47
N VAL A 121 -7.21 -7.50 -4.35
CA VAL A 121 -8.57 -8.03 -4.33
C VAL A 121 -9.57 -7.01 -4.87
N LYS A 122 -9.48 -5.78 -4.40
CA LYS A 122 -10.35 -4.70 -4.87
C LYS A 122 -10.19 -4.45 -6.37
N ASN A 123 -8.95 -4.35 -6.85
CA ASN A 123 -8.69 -3.95 -8.24
C ASN A 123 -8.87 -5.08 -9.26
N VAL A 124 -8.71 -6.34 -8.84
CA VAL A 124 -8.75 -7.51 -9.73
C VAL A 124 -10.05 -8.30 -9.60
N HIS A 125 -10.68 -8.32 -8.42
CA HIS A 125 -11.86 -9.14 -8.16
C HIS A 125 -13.13 -8.33 -7.86
N GLU A 126 -13.04 -7.05 -7.49
CA GLU A 126 -14.23 -6.23 -7.16
C GLU A 126 -14.52 -5.13 -8.19
N LYS A 127 -13.80 -5.12 -9.32
CA LYS A 127 -13.85 -4.03 -10.30
C LYS A 127 -15.22 -3.88 -10.99
N ASP A 128 -16.06 -4.91 -10.97
CA ASP A 128 -17.29 -4.96 -11.76
C ASP A 128 -18.56 -4.54 -10.99
N ARG A 129 -18.46 -4.15 -9.73
CA ARG A 129 -19.66 -3.86 -8.91
C ARG A 129 -20.12 -2.39 -8.89
N HIS A 130 -19.51 -1.53 -9.69
CA HIS A 130 -19.83 -0.09 -9.69
C HIS A 130 -20.51 0.43 -10.96
N SER A 131 -20.75 -0.43 -11.96
CA SER A 131 -21.51 -0.07 -13.17
C SER A 131 -23.02 -0.32 -13.06
N ASP A 132 -23.49 -1.22 -12.18
CA ASP A 132 -24.90 -1.67 -12.18
C ASP A 132 -25.82 -0.91 -11.20
N ARG A 133 -25.41 0.26 -10.68
CA ARG A 133 -26.25 1.07 -9.76
C ARG A 133 -26.84 2.35 -10.37
N PHE A 134 -26.83 2.47 -11.70
CA PHE A 134 -27.69 3.42 -12.38
C PHE A 134 -28.86 2.66 -13.02
N SER A 135 -29.79 2.19 -12.19
CA SER A 135 -31.14 1.85 -12.65
C SER A 135 -31.90 3.17 -12.59
N PRO A 136 -32.11 3.90 -13.71
CA PRO A 136 -33.06 4.99 -13.70
C PRO A 136 -34.41 4.35 -13.41
N ASP A 137 -35.02 4.76 -12.30
CA ASP A 137 -36.35 4.36 -11.90
C ASP A 137 -37.30 4.58 -13.08
N GLU A 138 -37.83 3.50 -13.67
CA GLU A 138 -38.80 3.61 -14.75
C GLU A 138 -40.12 4.09 -14.15
N GLU A 139 -40.43 5.32 -14.50
CA GLU A 139 -41.54 6.16 -14.11
C GLU A 139 -42.86 5.58 -14.64
N SER A 140 -43.80 5.36 -13.72
CA SER A 140 -45.23 5.73 -13.82
C SER A 140 -45.97 5.48 -15.14
N TYR A 141 -46.90 4.51 -15.11
CA TYR A 141 -48.31 4.79 -15.44
C TYR A 141 -49.27 3.85 -14.73
#